data_AF-A0A4R9EST1-F1
#
_entry.id   AF-A0A4R9EST1-F1
#
_cell.length_a   1.000
_cell.length_b   1.000
_cell.length_c   1.000
_cell.angle_alpha   90.00
_cell.angle_beta   90.00
_cell.angle_gamma   90.00
#
_symmetry.space_group_name_H-M   'P 1'
#
loop_
_entity.id
_entity.type
_entity.pdbx_description
1 polymer ?
#
loop_
_entity_poly.entity_id
_entity_poly.type
_entity_poly.pdbx_seq_one_letter_code
_entity_poly.pdbx_strand_id
1 'polypeptide(L)'
;MHLRQVTACPESAAYTTHRRRKGALAWQIYTCPRHRRLPHWSAPGNLRRLSNEERPSCGTVHDHRPHAEIIVTHLHGWMCASGTPSGSPEPAADDWHTHLHNARGLFAVTGQRHLLEVVDHALRLADSGAVVSIVTLLAAAETLDAQCHRR
;
A
#
# COMPACT_ATOMS: atom_id res chain seq x y z
N MET A 1 -3.70 -12.91 2.78
CA MET A 1 -3.49 -12.08 1.57
C MET A 1 -4.29 -10.80 1.79
N HIS A 2 -3.67 -9.63 1.67
CA HIS A 2 -4.32 -8.34 1.88
C HIS A 2 -4.63 -7.68 0.54
N LEU A 3 -5.86 -7.22 0.38
CA LEU A 3 -6.36 -6.57 -0.82
C LEU A 3 -6.27 -5.05 -0.63
N ARG A 4 -5.64 -4.34 -1.56
CA ARG A 4 -5.62 -2.86 -1.60
C ARG A 4 -5.73 -2.34 -3.03
N GLN A 5 -6.23 -1.13 -3.19
CA GLN A 5 -6.43 -0.50 -4.49
C GLN A 5 -5.55 0.75 -4.62
N VAL A 6 -4.52 0.69 -5.46
CA VAL A 6 -3.49 1.75 -5.55
C VAL A 6 -3.73 2.75 -6.70
N THR A 7 -4.84 2.62 -7.42
CA THR A 7 -5.21 3.57 -8.48
C THR A 7 -6.72 3.79 -8.48
N ALA A 8 -7.17 4.98 -8.88
CA ALA A 8 -8.58 5.27 -9.13
C ALA A 8 -9.06 4.94 -10.55
N CYS A 9 -8.30 4.13 -11.30
CA CYS A 9 -8.69 3.77 -12.65
C CYS A 9 -9.99 2.93 -12.61
N PRO A 10 -11.05 3.35 -13.34
CA PRO A 10 -12.31 2.63 -13.33
C PRO A 10 -12.29 1.37 -14.21
N GLU A 11 -11.23 1.18 -15.00
CA GLU A 11 -11.12 0.07 -15.95
C GLU A 11 -10.94 -1.27 -15.22
N SER A 12 -11.47 -2.33 -15.82
CA SER A 12 -11.14 -3.69 -15.43
C SER A 12 -9.69 -4.01 -15.77
N ALA A 13 -9.01 -4.77 -14.91
CA ALA A 13 -7.70 -5.28 -15.23
C ALA A 13 -7.78 -6.32 -16.36
N ALA A 14 -6.76 -6.35 -17.19
CA ALA A 14 -6.58 -7.36 -18.23
C ALA A 14 -5.26 -8.14 -18.04
N TYR A 15 -4.38 -7.64 -17.18
CA TYR A 15 -3.07 -8.17 -16.93
C TYR A 15 -2.81 -8.25 -15.44
N THR A 16 -1.88 -9.13 -15.08
CA THR A 16 -1.31 -9.20 -13.75
C THR A 16 0.19 -9.42 -13.83
N THR A 17 0.90 -8.87 -12.88
CA THR A 17 2.33 -9.12 -12.68
C THR A 17 2.55 -9.29 -11.19
N HIS A 18 3.65 -9.93 -10.82
CA HIS A 18 3.94 -10.20 -9.42
C HIS A 18 5.40 -9.95 -9.09
N ARG A 19 5.70 -9.79 -7.81
CA ARG A 19 7.07 -9.81 -7.30
C ARG A 19 7.24 -10.99 -6.37
N ARG A 20 8.38 -11.67 -6.50
CA ARG A 20 8.83 -12.64 -5.51
C ARG A 20 9.95 -12.06 -4.66
N ARG A 21 10.00 -12.45 -3.39
CA ARG A 21 11.08 -12.13 -2.44
C ARG A 21 11.44 -13.41 -1.72
N LYS A 22 12.73 -13.77 -1.71
CA LYS A 22 13.22 -15.02 -1.09
C LYS A 22 12.41 -16.26 -1.53
N GLY A 23 12.08 -16.36 -2.82
CA GLY A 23 11.33 -17.47 -3.42
C GLY A 23 9.80 -17.41 -3.24
N ALA A 24 9.28 -16.69 -2.25
CA ALA A 24 7.85 -16.53 -1.99
C ALA A 24 7.22 -15.39 -2.80
N LEU A 25 5.92 -15.52 -3.09
CA LEU A 25 5.12 -14.44 -3.67
C LEU A 25 5.04 -13.30 -2.64
N ALA A 26 5.53 -12.12 -3.00
CA ALA A 26 5.48 -10.94 -2.13
C ALA A 26 4.19 -10.16 -2.40
N TRP A 27 3.97 -9.78 -3.66
CA TRP A 27 2.73 -9.15 -4.07
C TRP A 27 2.40 -9.49 -5.52
N GLN A 28 1.13 -9.33 -5.86
CA GLN A 28 0.60 -9.41 -7.20
C GLN A 28 -0.27 -8.17 -7.46
N ILE A 29 -0.10 -7.52 -8.61
CA ILE A 29 -0.86 -6.32 -8.99
C ILE A 29 -1.59 -6.58 -10.30
N TYR A 30 -2.79 -6.02 -10.43
CA TYR A 30 -3.67 -6.16 -11.58
C TYR A 30 -3.77 -4.83 -12.32
N THR A 31 -3.63 -4.84 -13.65
CA THR A 31 -3.57 -3.61 -14.45
C THR A 31 -4.39 -3.71 -15.74
N CYS A 32 -4.98 -2.58 -16.15
CA CYS A 32 -5.66 -2.45 -17.43
C CYS A 32 -4.66 -2.20 -18.58
N PRO A 33 -5.08 -2.37 -19.85
CA PRO A 33 -4.23 -2.09 -21.01
C PRO A 33 -3.68 -0.66 -21.06
N ARG A 34 -4.43 0.33 -20.54
CA ARG A 34 -4.02 1.74 -20.52
C ARG A 34 -2.83 1.96 -19.58
N HIS A 35 -2.94 1.52 -18.31
CA HIS A 35 -1.86 1.69 -17.33
C HIS A 35 -0.63 0.83 -17.64
N ARG A 36 -0.81 -0.33 -18.29
CA ARG A 36 0.32 -1.13 -18.79
C ARG A 36 1.22 -0.34 -19.74
N ARG A 37 0.67 0.59 -20.53
CA ARG A 37 1.40 1.35 -21.54
C ARG A 37 2.10 2.61 -20.99
N LEU A 38 1.98 2.90 -19.70
CA LEU A 38 2.63 4.07 -19.12
C LEU A 38 4.15 3.88 -19.10
N PRO A 39 4.95 4.88 -19.49
CA PRO A 39 6.40 4.77 -19.62
C PRO A 39 7.13 4.52 -18.28
N HIS A 40 6.52 4.93 -17.16
CA HIS A 40 7.05 4.69 -15.81
C HIS A 40 6.54 3.40 -15.18
N TRP A 41 5.73 2.62 -15.91
CA TRP A 41 5.27 1.32 -15.43
C TRP A 41 6.34 0.26 -15.69
N SER A 42 7.22 0.04 -14.72
CA SER A 42 8.14 -1.10 -14.72
C SER A 42 7.39 -2.37 -14.36
N ALA A 43 6.78 -3.02 -15.35
CA ALA A 43 6.28 -4.38 -15.16
C ALA A 43 7.50 -5.31 -14.97
N PRO A 44 7.61 -6.05 -13.85
CA PRO A 44 8.54 -7.17 -13.79
C PRO A 44 8.24 -8.11 -14.98
N GLY A 45 9.28 -8.75 -15.53
CA GLY A 45 9.21 -9.55 -16.78
C GLY A 45 8.30 -10.79 -16.75
N ASN A 46 7.43 -10.92 -15.75
CA ASN A 46 6.48 -12.00 -15.51
C ASN A 46 5.02 -11.55 -15.70
N LEU A 47 4.78 -10.62 -16.63
CA LEU A 47 3.44 -10.16 -16.99
C LEU A 47 2.61 -11.30 -17.57
N ARG A 48 1.43 -11.54 -17.01
CA ARG A 48 0.45 -12.55 -17.45
C ARG A 48 -0.86 -11.86 -17.85
N ARG A 49 -1.49 -12.31 -18.93
CA ARG A 49 -2.86 -11.92 -19.27
C ARG A 49 -3.85 -12.67 -18.39
N LEU A 50 -4.87 -11.98 -17.88
CA LEU A 50 -5.91 -12.60 -17.06
C LEU A 50 -6.84 -13.46 -17.93
N SER A 51 -7.39 -14.52 -17.33
CA SER A 51 -8.52 -15.25 -17.92
C SER A 51 -9.79 -14.40 -17.82
N ASN A 52 -10.81 -14.70 -18.61
CA ASN A 52 -12.05 -13.92 -18.64
C ASN A 52 -12.84 -13.94 -17.31
N GLU A 53 -12.55 -14.88 -16.43
CA GLU A 53 -13.18 -15.08 -15.12
C GLU A 53 -12.58 -14.15 -14.05
N GLU A 54 -11.30 -13.79 -14.16
CA GLU A 54 -10.63 -12.88 -13.22
C GLU A 54 -10.81 -11.42 -13.71
N ARG A 55 -11.74 -10.68 -13.09
CA ARG A 55 -11.98 -9.26 -13.42
C ARG A 55 -11.79 -8.30 -12.24
N PRO A 56 -10.62 -8.31 -11.56
CA PRO A 56 -10.34 -7.28 -10.57
C PRO A 56 -10.23 -5.90 -11.23
N SER A 57 -10.43 -4.85 -10.44
CA SER A 57 -10.23 -3.48 -10.90
C SER A 57 -8.75 -3.21 -11.18
N CYS A 58 -8.46 -2.32 -12.14
CA CYS A 58 -7.10 -1.90 -12.39
C CYS A 58 -6.51 -1.19 -11.17
N GLY A 59 -5.35 -1.62 -10.69
CA GLY A 59 -4.70 -1.11 -9.48
C GLY A 59 -4.98 -1.96 -8.25
N THR A 60 -5.72 -3.05 -8.37
CA THR A 60 -5.86 -4.01 -7.27
C THR A 60 -4.51 -4.68 -7.00
N VAL A 61 -4.13 -4.78 -5.72
CA VAL A 61 -2.92 -5.44 -5.24
C VAL A 61 -3.31 -6.51 -4.22
N HIS A 62 -2.79 -7.71 -4.43
CA HIS A 62 -2.78 -8.81 -3.47
C HIS A 62 -1.40 -8.85 -2.80
N ASP A 63 -1.35 -8.51 -1.51
CA ASP A 63 -0.11 -8.55 -0.72
C ASP A 63 -0.06 -9.82 0.12
N HIS A 64 1.04 -10.56 -0.02
CA HIS A 64 1.28 -11.85 0.60
C HIS A 64 2.40 -11.79 1.65
N ARG A 65 2.99 -10.61 1.86
CA ARG A 65 4.04 -10.41 2.86
C ARG A 65 3.49 -10.53 4.29
N PRO A 66 4.36 -10.73 5.29
CA PRO A 66 3.98 -10.60 6.70
C PRO A 66 3.33 -9.24 6.99
N HIS A 67 2.37 -9.19 7.91
CA HIS A 67 1.62 -7.96 8.20
C HIS A 67 2.52 -6.80 8.61
N ALA A 68 3.57 -7.06 9.40
CA ALA A 68 4.55 -6.04 9.77
C ALA A 68 5.16 -5.36 8.53
N GLU A 69 5.63 -6.14 7.55
CA GLU A 69 6.18 -5.58 6.30
C GLU A 69 5.14 -4.80 5.49
N ILE A 70 3.87 -5.24 5.51
CA ILE A 70 2.78 -4.55 4.82
C ILE A 70 2.53 -3.19 5.49
N ILE A 71 2.40 -3.14 6.81
CA ILE A 71 2.20 -1.91 7.59
C ILE A 71 3.31 -0.91 7.28
N VAL A 72 4.57 -1.34 7.40
CA VAL A 72 5.74 -0.49 7.11
C VAL A 72 5.68 0.05 5.68
N THR A 73 5.28 -0.76 4.69
CA THR A 73 5.19 -0.28 3.30
C THR A 73 4.13 0.80 3.09
N HIS A 74 2.96 0.69 3.72
CA HIS A 74 1.94 1.74 3.67
C HIS A 74 2.47 3.05 4.26
N LEU A 75 3.07 2.96 5.44
CA LEU A 75 3.61 4.12 6.15
C LEU A 75 4.73 4.78 5.34
N HIS A 76 5.69 4.01 4.82
CA HIS A 76 6.74 4.56 3.95
C HIS A 76 6.18 5.22 2.70
N GLY A 77 5.17 4.64 2.05
CA GLY A 77 4.53 5.23 0.88
C GLY A 77 4.03 6.65 1.15
N TRP A 78 3.29 6.83 2.24
CA TRP A 78 2.78 8.15 2.64
C TRP A 78 3.87 9.08 3.18
N MET A 79 4.80 8.58 4.00
CA MET A 79 5.89 9.40 4.54
C MET A 79 6.80 9.92 3.42
N CYS A 80 7.15 9.10 2.43
CA CYS A 80 7.92 9.54 1.26
C CYS A 80 7.15 10.55 0.40
N ALA A 81 5.83 10.35 0.20
CA ALA A 81 4.98 11.29 -0.52
C ALA A 81 4.90 12.67 0.18
N SER A 82 5.13 12.70 1.49
CA SER A 82 5.14 13.93 2.30
C SER A 82 6.41 14.78 2.11
N GLY A 83 7.34 14.38 1.22
CA GLY A 83 8.51 15.15 0.82
C GLY A 83 9.56 15.37 1.92
N THR A 84 9.41 14.72 3.08
CA THR A 84 10.34 14.87 4.20
C THR A 84 11.25 13.65 4.27
N PRO A 85 12.56 13.78 3.97
CA PRO A 85 13.50 12.70 4.21
C PRO A 85 13.57 12.44 5.71
N SER A 86 13.31 11.20 6.14
CA SER A 86 13.52 10.81 7.53
C SER A 86 15.02 10.91 7.85
N GLY A 87 15.40 11.90 8.66
CA GLY A 87 16.77 12.03 9.17
C GLY A 87 17.11 11.01 10.27
N SER A 88 16.16 10.14 10.63
CA SER A 88 16.37 9.06 11.61
C SER A 88 16.75 7.76 10.89
N PRO A 89 17.58 6.90 11.51
CA PRO A 89 17.82 5.56 11.01
C PRO A 89 16.48 4.87 10.76
N GLU A 90 16.29 4.26 9.59
CA GLU A 90 15.08 3.48 9.33
C GLU A 90 15.01 2.33 10.35
N PRO A 91 13.93 2.24 11.15
CA PRO A 91 13.71 1.09 12.02
C PRO A 91 13.70 -0.19 11.20
N ALA A 92 14.07 -1.30 11.84
CA ALA A 92 13.95 -2.62 11.21
C ALA A 92 12.52 -2.84 10.72
N ALA A 93 12.36 -3.54 9.59
CA ALA A 93 11.05 -3.70 8.92
C ALA A 93 10.01 -4.47 9.75
N ASP A 94 10.45 -5.16 10.81
CA ASP A 94 9.64 -5.84 11.80
C ASP A 94 9.20 -4.94 12.98
N ASP A 95 9.85 -3.79 13.19
CA ASP A 95 9.47 -2.80 14.21
C ASP A 95 8.41 -1.82 13.69
N TRP A 96 7.27 -2.37 13.27
CA TRP A 96 6.17 -1.60 12.71
C TRP A 96 5.52 -0.64 13.72
N HIS A 97 5.68 -0.88 15.04
CA HIS A 97 5.22 0.05 16.08
C HIS A 97 5.99 1.37 16.03
N THR A 98 7.32 1.32 15.97
CA THR A 98 8.15 2.53 15.83
C THR A 98 7.82 3.27 14.55
N HIS A 99 7.57 2.55 13.44
CA HIS A 99 7.13 3.18 12.19
C HIS A 99 5.80 3.93 12.32
N LEU A 100 4.82 3.40 13.07
CA LEU A 100 3.57 4.12 13.34
C LEU A 100 3.79 5.40 14.14
N HIS A 101 4.62 5.36 15.17
CA HIS A 101 4.94 6.55 15.96
C HIS A 101 5.68 7.62 15.12
N ASN A 102 6.61 7.21 14.27
CA ASN A 102 7.30 8.10 13.35
C ASN A 102 6.34 8.75 12.34
N ALA A 103 5.45 7.95 11.73
CA ALA A 103 4.43 8.44 10.82
C ALA A 103 3.49 9.45 11.51
N ARG A 104 3.07 9.17 12.74
CA ARG A 104 2.26 10.09 13.55
C ARG A 104 2.96 11.43 13.74
N GLY A 105 4.23 11.40 14.16
CA GLY A 105 5.04 12.61 14.36
C GLY A 105 5.17 13.42 13.07
N LEU A 106 5.46 12.76 11.96
CA LEU A 106 5.58 13.40 10.65
C LEU A 106 4.25 14.04 10.21
N PHE A 107 3.13 13.32 10.28
CA PHE A 107 1.83 13.84 9.83
C PHE A 107 1.30 14.96 10.72
N ALA A 108 1.64 14.96 12.02
CA ALA A 108 1.37 16.08 12.90
C ALA A 108 2.14 17.34 12.48
N VAL A 109 3.45 17.23 12.20
CA VAL A 109 4.29 18.37 11.79
C VAL A 109 3.93 18.87 10.38
N THR A 110 3.61 17.97 9.46
CA THR A 110 3.25 18.33 8.07
C THR A 110 1.79 18.75 7.91
N GLY A 111 0.97 18.67 8.97
CA GLY A 111 -0.43 19.09 8.97
C GLY A 111 -1.37 18.18 8.19
N GLN A 112 -0.97 16.94 7.90
CA GLN A 112 -1.75 15.96 7.14
C GLN A 112 -2.81 15.28 8.03
N ARG A 113 -3.87 16.03 8.34
CA ARG A 113 -4.90 15.63 9.32
C ARG A 113 -5.54 14.27 9.05
N HIS A 114 -5.88 13.95 7.80
CA HIS A 114 -6.51 12.67 7.47
C HIS A 114 -5.58 11.48 7.75
N LEU A 115 -4.30 11.57 7.36
CA LEU A 115 -3.32 10.52 7.65
C LEU A 115 -3.03 10.43 9.15
N LEU A 116 -2.99 11.57 9.86
CA LEU A 116 -2.83 11.59 11.30
C LEU A 116 -3.97 10.82 12.00
N GLU A 117 -5.23 11.04 11.60
CA GLU A 117 -6.40 10.34 12.15
C GLU A 117 -6.34 8.81 11.88
N VAL A 118 -5.90 8.42 10.67
CA VAL A 118 -5.68 7.01 10.31
C VAL A 118 -4.59 6.39 11.19
N VAL A 119 -3.45 7.06 11.36
CA VAL A 119 -2.34 6.55 12.18
C VAL A 119 -2.71 6.51 13.67
N ASP A 120 -3.43 7.50 14.19
CA ASP A 120 -3.93 7.49 15.56
C ASP A 120 -4.88 6.31 15.81
N HIS A 121 -5.72 5.95 14.82
CA HIS A 121 -6.56 4.77 14.91
C HIS A 121 -5.73 3.48 14.83
N ALA A 122 -4.73 3.41 13.95
CA ALA A 122 -3.82 2.27 13.87
C ALA A 122 -3.08 2.03 15.20
N LEU A 123 -2.64 3.09 15.90
CA LEU A 123 -2.01 2.98 17.21
C LEU A 123 -2.95 2.42 18.27
N ARG A 124 -4.21 2.86 18.33
CA ARG A 124 -5.22 2.27 19.23
C ARG A 124 -5.46 0.78 18.94
N LEU A 125 -5.44 0.39 17.67
CA LEU A 125 -5.54 -1.02 17.28
C LEU A 125 -4.27 -1.80 17.67
N ALA A 126 -3.10 -1.16 17.63
CA ALA A 126 -1.83 -1.76 18.06
C ALA A 126 -1.86 -2.11 19.56
N ASP A 127 -2.42 -1.23 20.39
CA ASP A 127 -2.57 -1.45 21.84
C ASP A 127 -3.43 -2.69 22.18
N SER A 128 -4.33 -3.08 21.28
CA SER A 128 -5.17 -4.28 21.41
C SER A 128 -4.63 -5.50 20.66
N GLY A 129 -3.46 -5.39 20.02
CA GLY A 129 -2.86 -6.47 19.23
C GLY A 129 -3.61 -6.78 17.92
N ALA A 130 -4.48 -5.88 17.44
CA ALA A 130 -5.34 -6.10 16.29
C ALA A 130 -4.61 -5.86 14.95
N VAL A 131 -3.49 -6.56 14.72
CA VAL A 131 -2.59 -6.35 13.56
C VAL A 131 -3.30 -6.48 12.21
N VAL A 132 -4.22 -7.45 12.07
CA VAL A 132 -5.00 -7.61 10.82
C VAL A 132 -5.86 -6.38 10.57
N SER A 133 -6.53 -5.87 11.60
CA SER A 133 -7.36 -4.67 11.52
C SER A 133 -6.55 -3.44 11.15
N ILE A 134 -5.31 -3.32 11.63
CA ILE A 134 -4.39 -2.26 11.21
C ILE A 134 -4.13 -2.34 9.70
N VAL A 135 -3.78 -3.52 9.18
CA VAL A 135 -3.54 -3.67 7.74
C VAL A 135 -4.79 -3.33 6.92
N THR A 136 -5.97 -3.78 7.36
CA THR A 136 -7.24 -3.45 6.69
C THR A 136 -7.50 -1.94 6.71
N LEU A 137 -7.27 -1.27 7.84
CA LEU A 137 -7.43 0.18 7.97
C LEU A 137 -6.51 0.94 7.02
N LEU A 138 -5.22 0.60 6.97
CA LEU A 138 -4.24 1.25 6.10
C LEU A 138 -4.54 1.03 4.62
N ALA A 139 -4.92 -0.21 4.24
CA ALA A 139 -5.32 -0.54 2.88
C ALA A 139 -6.59 0.20 2.44
N ALA A 140 -7.57 0.36 3.34
CA ALA A 140 -8.79 1.12 3.08
C ALA A 140 -8.48 2.62 2.90
N ALA A 141 -7.64 3.20 3.76
CA ALA A 141 -7.22 4.59 3.65
C ALA A 141 -6.51 4.86 2.31
N GLU A 142 -5.54 4.02 1.92
CA GLU A 142 -4.85 4.18 0.62
C GLU A 142 -5.83 4.07 -0.56
N THR A 143 -6.82 3.18 -0.45
CA THR A 143 -7.87 3.03 -1.47
C THR A 143 -8.73 4.29 -1.58
N LEU A 144 -9.08 4.91 -0.45
CA LEU A 144 -9.85 6.15 -0.40
C LEU A 144 -9.03 7.32 -0.97
N ASP A 145 -7.76 7.46 -0.60
CA ASP A 145 -6.87 8.50 -1.14
C ASP A 145 -6.77 8.41 -2.66
N ALA A 146 -6.55 7.20 -3.18
CA ALA A 146 -6.50 6.95 -4.61
C ALA A 146 -7.79 7.44 -5.29
N GLN A 147 -8.96 7.15 -4.72
CA GLN A 147 -10.27 7.55 -5.24
C GLN A 147 -10.52 9.06 -5.16
N CYS A 148 -10.09 9.73 -4.08
CA CYS A 148 -10.26 11.16 -3.91
C CYS A 148 -9.48 11.97 -4.95
N HIS A 149 -8.31 11.49 -5.39
CA HIS A 149 -7.50 12.13 -6.42
C HIS A 149 -8.07 11.97 -7.85
N ARG A 150 -9.28 11.39 -8.00
CA ARG A 150 -10.03 11.31 -9.27
C ARG A 150 -10.86 12.57 -9.54
N ARG A 151 -11.13 13.39 -8.53
CA ARG A 151 -11.94 14.61 -8.61
C ARG A 151 -11.07 15.83 -8.81
#